data_AF-A0A0C3S2D8-F1
#
_entry.id   AF-A0A0C3S2D8-F1
#
_cell.length_a   1.000
_cell.length_b   1.000
_cell.length_c   1.000
_cell.angle_alpha   90.00
_cell.angle_beta   90.00
_cell.angle_gamma   90.00
#
_symmetry.space_group_name_H-M   'P 1'
#
loop_
_entity.id
_entity.type
_entity.pdbx_description
1 polymer ?
#
loop_
_entity_poly.entity_id
_entity_poly.type
_entity_poly.pdbx_seq_one_letter_code
_entity_poly.pdbx_strand_id
1 'polypeptide(L)'
;MTQSQSLGRKTSCVLDRTAIGAPFLHDLLDIFAALMLSMELKTHKIMFCRYEHSFLRTDAIASLSFLQVVRKCSRVTYRMPRDSAVAVFKLCLAARLLAPAVDSRHSWVTPEDVFTPTPKGLHIVECYARDSGVDARHLDRVFAAWPVCPRLLHFVRRQSDDKVALSDHTVLDLFRRFAGRTPNYAPANLKSLDPTERYRVWAKGIPITREVSSMSVRGRHLRKAHHDACFSAASAAEWLCDFTVMSGTSEASRALAHFVRLELLVLTEGKFVTGSRTTYRFTERGCQISWNISSVDMEDRARTASPSAATG
;
A
#
# COMPACT_ATOMS: atom_id res chain seq x y z
N MET A 1 -4.62 -28.38 -54.25
CA MET A 1 -3.62 -28.55 -53.19
C MET A 1 -3.70 -27.35 -52.27
N THR A 2 -4.25 -27.61 -51.09
CA THR A 2 -4.57 -26.68 -50.01
C THR A 2 -3.30 -26.32 -49.24
N GLN A 3 -3.11 -25.06 -48.86
CA GLN A 3 -2.48 -24.74 -47.57
C GLN A 3 -2.94 -23.35 -47.10
N SER A 4 -3.99 -23.38 -46.27
CA SER A 4 -4.37 -22.28 -45.39
C SER A 4 -3.34 -22.24 -44.25
N GLN A 5 -2.53 -21.19 -44.19
CA GLN A 5 -1.64 -20.94 -43.06
C GLN A 5 -2.49 -20.46 -41.88
N SER A 6 -2.69 -21.31 -40.89
CA SER A 6 -3.28 -20.92 -39.62
C SER A 6 -2.29 -20.03 -38.85
N LEU A 7 -2.74 -18.84 -38.44
CA LEU A 7 -2.05 -18.06 -37.41
C LEU A 7 -2.08 -18.89 -36.11
N GLY A 8 -0.99 -19.61 -35.85
CA GLY A 8 -0.77 -20.33 -34.61
C GLY A 8 -0.80 -19.35 -33.43
N ARG A 9 -1.93 -19.30 -32.74
CA ARG A 9 -2.09 -18.69 -31.41
C ARG A 9 -1.13 -19.42 -30.46
N LYS A 10 0.05 -18.83 -30.19
CA LYS A 10 1.02 -19.37 -29.22
C LYS A 10 0.41 -19.33 -27.82
N THR A 11 -0.29 -20.39 -27.42
CA THR A 11 -0.86 -20.54 -26.09
C THR A 11 0.11 -21.26 -25.16
N SER A 12 1.16 -20.59 -24.71
CA SER A 12 1.97 -21.00 -23.55
C SER A 12 3.03 -19.94 -23.25
N CYS A 13 2.62 -18.74 -22.85
CA CYS A 13 3.56 -17.78 -22.26
C CYS A 13 3.80 -18.22 -20.81
N VAL A 14 4.95 -18.85 -20.59
CA VAL A 14 5.55 -18.99 -19.27
C VAL A 14 5.84 -17.57 -18.80
N LEU A 15 5.26 -17.15 -17.66
CA LEU A 15 5.60 -15.88 -17.03
C LEU A 15 7.11 -15.84 -16.83
N ASP A 16 7.75 -14.73 -17.19
CA ASP A 16 9.16 -14.56 -16.88
C ASP A 16 9.30 -14.60 -15.36
N ARG A 17 10.18 -15.48 -14.89
CA ARG A 17 10.42 -15.72 -13.48
C ARG A 17 11.80 -15.20 -13.12
N THR A 18 11.88 -14.58 -11.95
CA THR A 18 13.16 -14.30 -11.29
C THR A 18 13.92 -15.59 -10.99
N ALA A 19 15.20 -15.50 -10.65
CA ALA A 19 16.02 -16.65 -10.26
C ALA A 19 15.44 -17.47 -9.08
N ILE A 20 14.54 -16.87 -8.29
CA ILE A 20 13.86 -17.49 -7.13
C ILE A 20 12.51 -18.12 -7.55
N GLY A 21 12.13 -18.02 -8.83
CA GLY A 21 10.91 -18.60 -9.38
C GLY A 21 9.65 -17.73 -9.24
N ALA A 22 9.74 -16.55 -8.61
CA ALA A 22 8.64 -15.59 -8.53
C ALA A 22 8.50 -14.79 -9.85
N PRO A 23 7.28 -14.47 -10.30
CA PRO A 23 7.07 -13.63 -11.48
C PRO A 23 7.65 -12.22 -11.26
N PHE A 24 8.10 -11.57 -12.33
CA PHE A 24 8.49 -10.16 -12.24
C PHE A 24 7.30 -9.30 -11.82
N LEU A 25 7.55 -8.24 -11.05
CA LEU A 25 6.48 -7.36 -10.56
C LEU A 25 5.62 -6.80 -11.69
N HIS A 26 6.22 -6.34 -12.79
CA HIS A 26 5.46 -5.76 -13.89
C HIS A 26 4.46 -6.76 -14.52
N ASP A 27 4.82 -8.05 -14.61
CA ASP A 27 3.90 -9.09 -15.07
C ASP A 27 2.82 -9.38 -14.03
N LEU A 28 3.17 -9.38 -12.74
CA LEU A 28 2.19 -9.53 -11.66
C LEU A 28 1.13 -8.41 -11.70
N LEU A 29 1.55 -7.16 -11.95
CA LEU A 29 0.65 -6.02 -12.06
C LEU A 29 -0.28 -6.14 -13.28
N ASP A 30 0.25 -6.54 -14.44
CA ASP A 30 -0.55 -6.75 -15.66
C ASP A 30 -1.56 -7.90 -15.48
N ILE A 31 -1.14 -9.01 -14.87
CA ILE A 31 -2.02 -10.15 -14.54
C ILE A 31 -3.11 -9.70 -13.58
N PHE A 32 -2.76 -8.95 -12.53
CA PHE A 32 -3.73 -8.43 -11.58
C PHE A 32 -4.74 -7.51 -12.26
N ALA A 33 -4.29 -6.59 -13.11
CA ALA A 33 -5.18 -5.68 -13.81
C ALA A 33 -6.13 -6.43 -14.76
N ALA A 34 -5.60 -7.37 -15.54
CA ALA A 34 -6.40 -8.22 -16.39
C ALA A 34 -7.40 -9.08 -15.61
N LEU A 35 -7.02 -9.59 -14.42
CA LEU A 35 -7.93 -10.32 -13.54
C LEU A 35 -9.12 -9.44 -13.16
N MET A 36 -8.87 -8.22 -12.67
CA MET A 36 -9.95 -7.30 -12.27
C MET A 36 -10.86 -6.91 -13.45
N LEU A 37 -10.31 -6.74 -14.65
CA LEU A 37 -11.10 -6.45 -15.86
C LEU A 37 -11.88 -7.66 -16.39
N SER A 38 -11.50 -8.87 -16.03
CA SER A 38 -12.18 -10.11 -16.43
C SER A 38 -13.31 -10.50 -15.47
N MET A 39 -13.34 -9.91 -14.28
CA MET A 39 -14.25 -10.28 -13.21
C MET A 39 -15.32 -9.20 -13.03
N GLU A 40 -16.54 -9.64 -12.76
CA GLU A 40 -17.61 -8.75 -12.34
C GLU A 40 -17.59 -8.58 -10.82
N LEU A 41 -17.29 -7.38 -10.33
CA LEU A 41 -17.36 -7.06 -8.91
C LEU A 41 -18.82 -6.90 -8.47
N LYS A 42 -19.28 -7.77 -7.56
CA LYS A 42 -20.67 -7.89 -7.13
C LYS A 42 -20.82 -7.57 -5.64
N THR A 43 -22.07 -7.45 -5.19
CA THR A 43 -22.37 -7.34 -3.75
C THR A 43 -22.57 -8.73 -3.16
N HIS A 44 -21.63 -9.19 -2.34
CA HIS A 44 -21.74 -10.45 -1.62
C HIS A 44 -22.40 -10.22 -0.26
N LYS A 45 -23.36 -11.07 0.12
CA LYS A 45 -24.02 -11.02 1.42
C LYS A 45 -23.64 -12.26 2.22
N ILE A 46 -22.92 -12.09 3.32
CA ILE A 46 -22.50 -13.19 4.20
C ILE A 46 -22.83 -12.79 5.62
N MET A 47 -23.59 -13.63 6.33
CA MET A 47 -23.88 -13.49 7.76
C MET A 47 -24.24 -12.06 8.18
N PHE A 48 -25.37 -11.55 7.66
CA PHE A 48 -25.90 -10.19 7.89
C PHE A 48 -25.04 -9.01 7.39
N CYS A 49 -23.80 -9.26 6.94
CA CYS A 49 -22.94 -8.25 6.33
C CYS A 49 -23.13 -8.20 4.80
N ARG A 50 -23.00 -7.00 4.23
CA ARG A 50 -23.03 -6.76 2.78
C ARG A 50 -21.66 -6.20 2.37
N TYR A 51 -21.01 -6.87 1.41
CA TYR A 51 -19.71 -6.51 0.87
C TYR A 51 -19.89 -6.03 -0.56
N GLU A 52 -19.97 -4.73 -0.76
CA GLU A 52 -20.13 -4.12 -2.09
C GLU A 52 -18.82 -4.18 -2.89
N HIS A 53 -18.92 -4.26 -4.22
CA HIS A 53 -17.77 -4.29 -5.13
C HIS A 53 -16.72 -5.36 -4.78
N SER A 54 -17.18 -6.53 -4.34
CA SER A 54 -16.34 -7.63 -3.87
C SER A 54 -16.41 -8.85 -4.80
N PHE A 55 -15.51 -9.79 -4.59
CA PHE A 55 -15.45 -11.06 -5.31
C PHE A 55 -14.99 -12.20 -4.41
N LEU A 56 -15.26 -13.44 -4.84
CA LEU A 56 -14.85 -14.65 -4.12
C LEU A 56 -13.45 -15.12 -4.57
N ARG A 57 -12.68 -15.64 -3.61
CA ARG A 57 -11.38 -16.26 -3.85
C ARG A 57 -11.44 -17.36 -4.91
N THR A 58 -12.49 -18.19 -4.87
CA THR A 58 -12.71 -19.29 -5.83
C THR A 58 -12.84 -18.77 -7.25
N ASP A 59 -13.60 -17.68 -7.43
CA ASP A 59 -13.89 -17.09 -8.73
C ASP A 59 -12.63 -16.42 -9.29
N ALA A 60 -11.86 -15.75 -8.42
CA ALA A 60 -10.57 -15.19 -8.79
C ALA A 60 -9.56 -16.26 -9.24
N ILE A 61 -9.46 -17.38 -8.51
CA ILE A 61 -8.57 -18.49 -8.88
C ILE A 61 -9.03 -19.13 -10.20
N ALA A 62 -10.33 -19.30 -10.40
CA ALA A 62 -10.89 -19.83 -11.65
C ALA A 62 -10.56 -18.91 -12.84
N SER A 63 -10.73 -17.59 -12.68
CA SER A 63 -10.40 -16.61 -13.71
C SER A 63 -8.89 -16.56 -14.00
N LEU A 64 -8.04 -16.59 -12.97
CA LEU A 64 -6.58 -16.66 -13.13
C LEU A 64 -6.10 -17.92 -13.88
N SER A 65 -6.85 -19.03 -13.79
CA SER A 65 -6.50 -20.27 -14.48
C SER A 65 -6.61 -20.14 -16.01
N PHE A 66 -7.48 -19.24 -16.49
CA PHE A 66 -7.64 -18.92 -17.90
C PHE A 66 -7.79 -17.41 -18.11
N LEU A 67 -6.67 -16.71 -18.15
CA LEU A 67 -6.64 -15.24 -18.21
C LEU A 67 -6.18 -14.73 -19.55
N GLN A 68 -6.80 -13.65 -20.05
CA GLN A 68 -6.34 -12.93 -21.23
C GLN A 68 -5.74 -11.58 -20.81
N VAL A 69 -4.49 -11.33 -21.20
CA VAL A 69 -3.76 -10.09 -20.94
C VAL A 69 -3.47 -9.43 -22.29
N VAL A 70 -3.58 -8.11 -22.34
CA VAL A 70 -3.28 -7.29 -23.52
C VAL A 70 -2.01 -6.51 -23.21
N ARG A 71 -0.95 -6.72 -24.01
CA ARG A 71 0.33 -6.01 -23.83
C ARG A 71 0.87 -5.59 -25.19
N LYS A 72 1.24 -4.32 -25.34
CA LYS A 72 1.84 -3.77 -26.59
C LYS A 72 1.07 -4.21 -27.85
N CYS A 73 -0.25 -4.01 -27.84
CA CYS A 73 -1.18 -4.40 -28.91
C CYS A 73 -1.31 -5.92 -29.18
N SER A 74 -0.67 -6.78 -28.40
CA SER A 74 -0.77 -8.23 -28.51
C SER A 74 -1.64 -8.80 -27.38
N ARG A 75 -2.57 -9.71 -27.73
CA ARG A 75 -3.39 -10.43 -26.74
C ARG A 75 -2.74 -11.78 -26.42
N VAL A 76 -2.28 -11.93 -25.19
CA VAL A 76 -1.67 -13.15 -24.66
C VAL A 76 -2.70 -13.87 -23.79
N THR A 77 -2.81 -15.19 -23.95
CA THR A 77 -3.66 -16.02 -23.10
C THR A 77 -2.78 -16.83 -22.15
N TYR A 78 -2.89 -16.56 -20.86
CA TYR A 78 -2.26 -17.34 -19.80
C TYR A 78 -3.16 -18.51 -19.43
N ARG A 79 -2.56 -19.70 -19.38
CA ARG A 79 -3.17 -20.89 -18.79
C ARG A 79 -2.33 -21.28 -17.59
N MET A 80 -2.90 -21.15 -16.41
CA MET A 80 -2.20 -21.43 -15.16
C MET A 80 -2.86 -22.62 -14.47
N PRO A 81 -2.09 -23.62 -14.02
CA PRO A 81 -2.61 -24.63 -13.09
C PRO A 81 -3.13 -23.94 -11.82
N ARG A 82 -4.10 -24.57 -11.16
CA ARG A 82 -4.74 -24.02 -9.95
C ARG A 82 -3.73 -23.58 -8.89
N ASP A 83 -2.68 -24.36 -8.66
CA ASP A 83 -1.66 -24.03 -7.66
C ASP A 83 -0.86 -22.79 -8.02
N SER A 84 -0.60 -22.58 -9.32
CA SER A 84 0.05 -21.36 -9.82
C SER A 84 -0.88 -20.16 -9.69
N ALA A 85 -2.18 -20.32 -9.99
CA ALA A 85 -3.17 -19.27 -9.78
C ALA A 85 -3.29 -18.88 -8.29
N VAL A 86 -3.27 -19.86 -7.37
CA VAL A 86 -3.22 -19.62 -5.92
C VAL A 86 -1.96 -18.86 -5.53
N ALA A 87 -0.80 -19.23 -6.07
CA ALA A 87 0.46 -18.53 -5.80
C ALA A 87 0.42 -17.07 -6.27
N VAL A 88 -0.07 -16.81 -7.49
CA VAL A 88 -0.26 -15.46 -8.03
C VAL A 88 -1.24 -14.66 -7.16
N PHE A 89 -2.36 -15.25 -6.75
CA PHE A 89 -3.32 -14.61 -5.87
C PHE A 89 -2.68 -14.19 -4.53
N LYS A 90 -1.87 -15.07 -3.92
CA LYS A 90 -1.10 -14.76 -2.70
C LYS A 90 -0.10 -13.64 -2.92
N LEU A 91 0.55 -13.57 -4.08
CA LEU A 91 1.44 -12.45 -4.42
C LEU A 91 0.68 -11.13 -4.54
N CYS A 92 -0.53 -11.12 -5.13
CA CYS A 92 -1.39 -9.94 -5.17
C CYS A 92 -1.77 -9.44 -3.77
N LEU A 93 -2.03 -10.37 -2.84
CA LEU A 93 -2.29 -10.04 -1.43
C LEU A 93 -1.04 -9.48 -0.73
N ALA A 94 0.12 -10.12 -0.93
CA ALA A 94 1.39 -9.66 -0.35
C ALA A 94 1.78 -8.26 -0.86
N ALA A 95 1.53 -7.98 -2.14
CA ALA A 95 1.72 -6.68 -2.76
C ALA A 95 0.62 -5.67 -2.42
N ARG A 96 -0.39 -6.06 -1.61
CA ARG A 96 -1.54 -5.24 -1.19
C ARG A 96 -2.31 -4.62 -2.35
N LEU A 97 -2.43 -5.36 -3.46
CA LEU A 97 -3.33 -5.03 -4.56
C LEU A 97 -4.77 -5.42 -4.22
N LEU A 98 -4.91 -6.42 -3.35
CA LEU A 98 -6.16 -6.92 -2.81
C LEU A 98 -6.14 -6.85 -1.29
N ALA A 99 -7.32 -6.69 -0.70
CA ALA A 99 -7.53 -6.83 0.74
C ALA A 99 -8.73 -7.74 1.00
N PRO A 100 -8.75 -8.47 2.13
CA PRO A 100 -9.98 -9.09 2.61
C PRO A 100 -11.06 -8.01 2.76
N ALA A 101 -12.30 -8.33 2.38
CA ALA A 101 -13.43 -7.41 2.48
C ALA A 101 -13.90 -7.17 3.93
N VAL A 102 -13.29 -7.87 4.89
CA VAL A 102 -13.61 -7.79 6.32
C VAL A 102 -13.04 -6.52 6.90
N ASP A 103 -13.91 -5.67 7.44
CA ASP A 103 -13.47 -4.59 8.31
C ASP A 103 -12.95 -5.18 9.63
N SER A 104 -11.80 -4.69 10.11
CA SER A 104 -11.16 -5.16 11.35
C SER A 104 -12.05 -4.99 12.60
N ARG A 105 -13.24 -4.38 12.45
CA ARG A 105 -14.28 -4.18 13.46
C ARG A 105 -15.11 -5.43 13.75
N HIS A 106 -15.20 -6.37 12.82
CA HIS A 106 -16.00 -7.60 12.96
C HIS A 106 -15.12 -8.85 12.88
N SER A 107 -14.18 -8.97 13.83
CA SER A 107 -13.19 -10.06 13.93
C SER A 107 -13.78 -11.47 14.09
N TRP A 108 -15.08 -11.61 14.34
CA TRP A 108 -15.73 -12.90 14.60
C TRP A 108 -16.41 -13.51 13.36
N VAL A 109 -16.53 -12.76 12.26
CA VAL A 109 -17.04 -13.26 10.98
C VAL A 109 -15.86 -13.38 10.03
N THR A 110 -15.47 -14.61 9.68
CA THR A 110 -14.45 -14.87 8.66
C THR A 110 -15.10 -15.14 7.31
N PRO A 111 -15.28 -14.14 6.43
CA PRO A 111 -15.23 -14.39 5.01
C PRO A 111 -13.77 -14.31 4.58
N GLU A 112 -12.97 -15.33 4.95
CA GLU A 112 -11.60 -15.48 4.43
C GLU A 112 -11.57 -15.52 2.90
N ASP A 113 -12.72 -15.78 2.28
CA ASP A 113 -12.87 -15.93 0.84
C ASP A 113 -13.46 -14.70 0.11
N VAL A 114 -13.82 -13.61 0.80
CA VAL A 114 -14.31 -12.39 0.12
C VAL A 114 -13.24 -11.31 0.10
N PHE A 115 -12.96 -10.79 -1.10
CA PHE A 115 -11.90 -9.81 -1.33
C PHE A 115 -12.42 -8.58 -2.07
N THR A 116 -11.75 -7.46 -1.86
CA THR A 116 -11.93 -6.21 -2.59
C THR A 116 -10.59 -5.68 -3.07
N PRO A 117 -10.55 -4.95 -4.21
CA PRO A 117 -9.35 -4.27 -4.64
C PRO A 117 -9.00 -3.13 -3.66
N THR A 118 -7.71 -2.92 -3.42
CA THR A 118 -7.24 -1.77 -2.62
C THR A 118 -7.19 -0.50 -3.48
N PRO A 119 -7.06 0.70 -2.88
CA PRO A 119 -6.81 1.93 -3.63
C PRO A 119 -5.58 1.86 -4.55
N LYS A 120 -4.54 1.14 -4.12
CA LYS A 120 -3.36 0.83 -4.94
C LYS A 120 -3.73 -0.08 -6.12
N GLY A 121 -4.47 -1.15 -5.86
CA GLY A 121 -4.95 -2.06 -6.90
C GLY A 121 -5.78 -1.31 -7.95
N LEU A 122 -6.74 -0.50 -7.53
CA LEU A 122 -7.57 0.29 -8.44
C LEU A 122 -6.74 1.24 -9.32
N HIS A 123 -5.69 1.87 -8.77
CA HIS A 123 -4.79 2.70 -9.57
C HIS A 123 -4.06 1.91 -10.66
N ILE A 124 -3.61 0.69 -10.35
CA ILE A 124 -2.97 -0.20 -11.33
C ILE A 124 -3.95 -0.61 -12.43
N VAL A 125 -5.19 -0.95 -12.07
CA VAL A 125 -6.25 -1.31 -13.05
C VAL A 125 -6.55 -0.14 -13.98
N GLU A 126 -6.73 1.06 -13.42
CA GLU A 126 -7.02 2.28 -14.19
C GLU A 126 -5.89 2.58 -15.19
N CYS A 127 -4.64 2.56 -14.73
CA CYS A 127 -3.48 2.78 -15.61
C CYS A 127 -3.42 1.73 -16.71
N TYR A 128 -3.56 0.46 -16.38
CA TYR A 128 -3.51 -0.62 -17.35
C TYR A 128 -4.64 -0.54 -18.39
N ALA A 129 -5.87 -0.25 -17.98
CA ALA A 129 -7.01 -0.09 -18.89
C ALA A 129 -6.77 1.04 -19.89
N ARG A 130 -6.27 2.18 -19.41
CA ARG A 130 -5.90 3.33 -20.24
C ARG A 130 -4.76 3.00 -21.20
N ASP A 131 -3.69 2.38 -20.70
CA ASP A 131 -2.47 2.13 -21.47
C ASP A 131 -2.67 1.00 -22.51
N SER A 132 -3.55 0.04 -22.22
CA SER A 132 -3.86 -1.09 -23.11
C SER A 132 -5.07 -0.84 -24.01
N GLY A 133 -5.82 0.24 -23.80
CA GLY A 133 -7.06 0.55 -24.52
C GLY A 133 -8.19 -0.43 -24.27
N VAL A 134 -8.20 -1.11 -23.12
CA VAL A 134 -9.24 -2.07 -22.75
C VAL A 134 -10.39 -1.33 -22.07
N ASP A 135 -11.62 -1.62 -22.48
CA ASP A 135 -12.81 -1.02 -21.89
C ASP A 135 -13.00 -1.48 -20.43
N ALA A 136 -13.05 -0.51 -19.51
CA ALA A 136 -13.22 -0.72 -18.07
C ALA A 136 -14.53 -0.13 -17.54
N ARG A 137 -15.51 0.21 -18.39
CA ARG A 137 -16.80 0.84 -18.00
C ARG A 137 -17.56 0.09 -16.90
N HIS A 138 -17.44 -1.23 -16.85
CA HIS A 138 -18.08 -2.05 -15.81
C HIS A 138 -17.51 -1.77 -14.40
N LEU A 139 -16.32 -1.15 -14.31
CA LEU A 139 -15.68 -0.73 -13.06
C LEU A 139 -15.94 0.74 -12.71
N ASP A 140 -16.65 1.51 -13.53
CA ASP A 140 -16.92 2.95 -13.26
C ASP A 140 -17.58 3.16 -11.89
N ARG A 141 -18.51 2.27 -11.52
CA ARG A 141 -19.17 2.30 -10.19
C ARG A 141 -18.17 2.05 -9.06
N VAL A 142 -17.18 1.20 -9.29
CA VAL A 142 -16.14 0.85 -8.31
C VAL A 142 -15.19 2.02 -8.12
N PHE A 143 -14.77 2.65 -9.23
CA PHE A 143 -13.92 3.86 -9.20
C PHE A 143 -14.63 5.06 -8.56
N ALA A 144 -15.96 5.15 -8.69
CA ALA A 144 -16.75 6.18 -8.02
C ALA A 144 -16.94 5.91 -6.51
N ALA A 145 -17.06 4.64 -6.12
CA ALA A 145 -17.30 4.25 -4.73
C ALA A 145 -16.05 4.25 -3.85
N TRP A 146 -14.90 3.85 -4.40
CA TRP A 146 -13.65 3.67 -3.65
C TRP A 146 -12.58 4.69 -4.03
N PRO A 147 -11.74 5.15 -3.08
CA PRO A 147 -10.64 6.03 -3.43
C PRO A 147 -9.61 5.29 -4.29
N VAL A 148 -9.19 5.94 -5.38
CA VAL A 148 -8.04 5.51 -6.18
C VAL A 148 -6.78 6.17 -5.66
N CYS A 149 -5.68 5.42 -5.56
CA CYS A 149 -4.42 5.98 -5.06
C CYS A 149 -3.89 7.08 -5.98
N PRO A 150 -3.82 8.35 -5.51
CA PRO A 150 -3.30 9.41 -6.35
C PRO A 150 -1.78 9.29 -6.45
N ARG A 151 -1.27 9.24 -7.69
CA ARG A 151 0.17 9.26 -8.02
C ARG A 151 0.96 8.14 -7.34
N LEU A 152 0.71 6.87 -7.62
CA LEU A 152 1.51 5.77 -7.04
C LEU A 152 3.01 5.95 -7.37
N LEU A 153 3.92 5.78 -6.40
CA LEU A 153 5.36 5.88 -6.70
C LEU A 153 5.86 4.60 -7.36
N HIS A 154 6.40 4.76 -8.55
CA HIS A 154 7.10 3.71 -9.28
C HIS A 154 8.61 3.83 -9.03
N PHE A 155 9.27 2.69 -8.93
CA PHE A 155 10.72 2.61 -8.78
C PHE A 155 11.35 1.91 -9.97
N VAL A 156 12.60 2.26 -10.24
CA VAL A 156 13.43 1.48 -11.16
C VAL A 156 13.69 0.11 -10.53
N ARG A 157 13.47 -0.95 -11.31
CA ARG A 157 13.76 -2.33 -10.92
C ARG A 157 14.83 -2.90 -11.83
N ARG A 158 15.71 -3.73 -11.27
CA ARG A 158 16.77 -4.40 -12.02
C ARG A 158 16.18 -5.54 -12.85
N GLN A 159 16.54 -5.60 -14.13
CA GLN A 159 16.02 -6.65 -15.04
C GLN A 159 16.49 -8.07 -14.65
N SER A 160 17.63 -8.20 -13.95
CA SER A 160 18.21 -9.50 -13.60
C SER A 160 17.48 -10.22 -12.46
N ASP A 161 17.04 -9.49 -11.45
CA ASP A 161 16.51 -10.08 -10.20
C ASP A 161 15.26 -9.37 -9.66
N ASP A 162 14.69 -8.48 -10.46
CA ASP A 162 13.52 -7.66 -10.14
C ASP A 162 13.66 -6.85 -8.85
N LYS A 163 14.86 -6.62 -8.31
CA LYS A 163 14.98 -5.84 -7.07
C LYS A 163 14.82 -4.35 -7.33
N VAL A 164 14.10 -3.67 -6.42
CA VAL A 164 14.03 -2.20 -6.37
C VAL A 164 15.44 -1.61 -6.25
N ALA A 165 15.81 -0.74 -7.18
CA ALA A 165 17.00 0.07 -7.12
C ALA A 165 16.68 1.41 -6.46
N LEU A 166 17.18 1.62 -5.24
CA LEU A 166 16.97 2.84 -4.46
C LEU A 166 18.26 3.67 -4.45
N SER A 167 18.28 4.76 -5.24
CA SER A 167 19.31 5.80 -5.10
C SER A 167 19.02 6.70 -3.90
N ASP A 168 20.03 7.37 -3.36
CA ASP A 168 19.83 8.31 -2.23
C ASP A 168 18.80 9.40 -2.57
N HIS A 169 18.80 9.91 -3.81
CA HIS A 169 17.80 10.87 -4.27
C HIS A 169 16.38 10.30 -4.25
N THR A 170 16.19 9.09 -4.79
CA THR A 170 14.90 8.39 -4.79
C THR A 170 14.41 8.12 -3.36
N VAL A 171 15.31 7.78 -2.44
CA VAL A 171 14.99 7.57 -1.03
C VAL A 171 14.53 8.88 -0.39
N LEU A 172 15.19 10.00 -0.67
CA LEU A 172 14.81 11.31 -0.15
C LEU A 172 13.43 11.75 -0.68
N ASP A 173 13.14 11.54 -1.96
CA ASP A 173 11.83 11.85 -2.52
C ASP A 173 10.71 10.99 -1.94
N LEU A 174 10.98 9.68 -1.81
CA LEU A 174 10.08 8.75 -1.13
C LEU A 174 9.85 9.20 0.32
N PHE A 175 10.89 9.61 1.03
CA PHE A 175 10.80 10.06 2.41
C PHE A 175 9.98 11.34 2.56
N ARG A 176 10.12 12.32 1.66
CA ARG A 176 9.29 13.54 1.67
C ARG A 176 7.81 13.22 1.53
N ARG A 177 7.47 12.26 0.65
CA ARG A 177 6.08 11.79 0.51
C ARG A 177 5.63 11.03 1.75
N PHE A 178 6.48 10.16 2.28
CA PHE A 178 6.24 9.38 3.49
C PHE A 178 5.95 10.27 4.71
N ALA A 179 6.76 11.29 4.93
CA ALA A 179 6.60 12.24 6.04
C ALA A 179 5.45 13.22 5.83
N GLY A 180 5.03 13.44 4.59
CA GLY A 180 4.06 14.47 4.23
C GLY A 180 4.66 15.88 4.26
N ARG A 181 3.89 16.85 3.75
CA ARG A 181 4.29 18.28 3.72
C ARG A 181 4.36 18.91 5.11
N THR A 182 3.58 18.36 6.04
CA THR A 182 3.51 18.76 7.45
C THR A 182 3.37 17.51 8.31
N PRO A 183 3.75 17.54 9.60
CA PRO A 183 3.55 16.42 10.50
C PRO A 183 2.07 15.96 10.52
N ASN A 184 1.82 14.70 10.19
CA ASN A 184 0.47 14.13 10.12
C ASN A 184 0.09 13.47 11.45
N TYR A 185 -0.31 14.26 12.45
CA TYR A 185 -0.76 13.70 13.73
C TYR A 185 -2.05 12.89 13.55
N ALA A 186 -2.03 11.63 13.99
CA ALA A 186 -3.16 10.74 13.89
C ALA A 186 -4.34 11.26 14.72
N PRO A 187 -5.56 11.33 14.16
CA PRO A 187 -6.74 11.69 14.95
C PRO A 187 -7.04 10.58 15.96
N ALA A 188 -7.58 10.94 17.13
CA ALA A 188 -7.85 9.97 18.21
C ALA A 188 -8.78 8.83 17.78
N ASN A 189 -9.68 9.10 16.84
CA ASN A 189 -10.64 8.16 16.29
C ASN A 189 -10.16 7.45 15.00
N LEU A 190 -8.87 7.48 14.66
CA LEU A 190 -8.34 6.92 13.39
C LEU A 190 -8.80 5.47 13.10
N LYS A 191 -8.97 4.65 14.14
CA LYS A 191 -9.43 3.25 14.01
C LYS A 191 -10.93 3.11 13.73
N SER A 192 -11.74 4.12 14.10
CA SER A 192 -13.19 4.12 13.90
C SER A 192 -13.65 4.96 12.71
N LEU A 193 -12.72 5.62 12.00
CA LEU A 193 -12.99 6.29 10.73
C LEU A 193 -13.38 5.29 9.63
N ASP A 194 -14.29 5.71 8.76
CA ASP A 194 -14.62 4.97 7.53
C ASP A 194 -13.34 4.66 6.72
N PRO A 195 -13.25 3.53 6.00
CA PRO A 195 -12.08 3.18 5.21
C PRO A 195 -11.61 4.30 4.26
N THR A 196 -12.55 5.06 3.67
CA THR A 196 -12.23 6.17 2.77
C THR A 196 -11.59 7.35 3.51
N GLU A 197 -12.12 7.72 4.67
CA GLU A 197 -11.57 8.78 5.50
C GLU A 197 -10.20 8.38 6.08
N ARG A 198 -10.09 7.14 6.53
CA ARG A 198 -8.82 6.57 6.99
C ARG A 198 -7.77 6.65 5.89
N TYR A 199 -8.12 6.26 4.66
CA TYR A 199 -7.23 6.38 3.52
C TYR A 199 -6.78 7.83 3.26
N ARG A 200 -7.70 8.80 3.34
CA ARG A 200 -7.37 10.24 3.20
C ARG A 200 -6.38 10.73 4.25
N VAL A 201 -6.47 10.25 5.49
CA VAL A 201 -5.48 10.58 6.53
C VAL A 201 -4.12 10.04 6.15
N TRP A 202 -4.03 8.77 5.73
CA TRP A 202 -2.76 8.15 5.35
C TRP A 202 -2.14 8.75 4.08
N ALA A 203 -2.97 9.22 3.14
CA ALA A 203 -2.51 9.85 1.92
C ALA A 203 -1.76 11.18 2.15
N LYS A 204 -1.93 11.81 3.33
CA LYS A 204 -1.20 13.02 3.72
C LYS A 204 0.24 12.72 4.18
N GLY A 205 0.56 11.47 4.47
CA GLY A 205 1.82 11.01 5.07
C GLY A 205 1.56 9.98 6.18
N ILE A 206 2.61 9.39 6.73
CA ILE A 206 2.50 8.43 7.84
C ILE A 206 1.80 9.07 9.05
N PRO A 207 0.74 8.46 9.61
CA PRO A 207 0.14 8.97 10.83
C PRO A 207 1.09 8.84 12.03
N ILE A 208 1.27 9.96 12.74
CA ILE A 208 2.19 10.10 13.87
C ILE A 208 1.37 10.07 15.16
N THR A 209 1.84 9.30 16.14
CA THR A 209 1.30 9.32 17.51
C THR A 209 2.27 10.05 18.42
N ARG A 210 1.75 10.86 19.37
CA ARG A 210 2.58 11.41 20.45
C ARG A 210 2.84 10.34 21.49
N GLU A 211 4.10 10.08 21.79
CA GLU A 211 4.48 9.20 22.89
C GLU A 211 4.08 9.85 24.23
N VAL A 212 3.16 9.21 24.97
CA VAL A 212 2.85 9.61 26.33
C VAL A 212 3.95 9.05 27.23
N SER A 213 4.96 9.85 27.53
CA SER A 213 6.03 9.46 28.45
C SER A 213 5.45 9.08 29.82
N SER A 214 5.41 7.78 30.13
CA SER A 214 4.96 7.25 31.43
C SER A 214 6.06 7.29 32.49
N MET A 215 6.76 8.42 32.65
CA MET A 215 7.67 8.64 33.78
C MET A 215 7.74 10.13 34.13
N SER A 216 6.73 10.64 34.84
CA SER A 216 6.94 11.77 35.74
C SER A 216 7.63 11.25 36.99
N VAL A 217 8.96 11.15 36.94
CA VAL A 217 9.79 11.06 38.14
C VAL A 217 10.58 12.36 38.21
N ARG A 218 10.10 13.24 39.10
CA ARG A 218 10.79 14.37 39.73
C ARG A 218 11.71 15.20 38.82
N GLY A 219 11.22 16.39 38.46
CA GLY A 219 12.03 17.60 38.43
C GLY A 219 13.14 17.65 37.37
N ARG A 220 12.74 17.70 36.10
CA ARG A 220 13.45 18.42 35.04
C ARG A 220 12.50 18.58 33.83
N HIS A 221 11.61 19.55 33.94
CA HIS A 221 10.75 20.00 32.86
C HIS A 221 11.61 20.66 31.77
N LEU A 222 11.90 19.94 30.67
CA LEU A 222 11.94 20.45 29.28
C LEU A 222 12.42 19.34 28.29
N ARG A 223 11.80 18.16 28.26
CA ARG A 223 11.98 17.29 27.08
C ARG A 223 10.96 17.72 26.03
N LYS A 224 11.47 18.35 24.96
CA LYS A 224 10.71 19.02 23.89
C LYS A 224 9.58 18.13 23.38
N ALA A 225 8.35 18.64 23.40
CA ALA A 225 7.10 17.97 22.98
C ALA A 225 7.05 17.48 21.51
N HIS A 226 8.13 17.67 20.73
CA HIS A 226 8.26 17.24 19.34
C HIS A 226 9.27 16.11 19.13
N HIS A 227 10.04 15.73 20.17
CA HIS A 227 10.78 14.48 20.16
C HIS A 227 9.88 13.24 20.32
N ASP A 228 8.56 13.43 20.34
CA ASP A 228 7.58 12.37 20.58
C ASP A 228 6.81 11.97 19.32
N ALA A 229 7.24 12.44 18.13
CA ALA A 229 6.65 12.10 16.84
C ALA A 229 7.03 10.67 16.42
N CYS A 230 6.30 9.69 16.97
CA CYS A 230 6.59 8.27 16.81
C CYS A 230 5.52 7.55 16.00
N PHE A 231 5.91 6.48 15.31
CA PHE A 231 5.01 5.57 14.63
C PHE A 231 5.58 4.15 14.62
N SER A 232 4.71 3.15 14.50
CA SER A 232 5.14 1.75 14.53
C SER A 232 5.84 1.34 13.22
N ALA A 233 6.82 0.44 13.31
CA ALA A 233 7.46 -0.14 12.14
C ALA A 233 6.45 -0.84 11.21
N ALA A 234 5.40 -1.44 11.78
CA ALA A 234 4.31 -2.06 11.02
C ALA A 234 3.54 -1.02 10.18
N SER A 235 3.12 0.09 10.80
CA SER A 235 2.43 1.18 10.09
C SER A 235 3.30 1.81 9.01
N ALA A 236 4.61 1.93 9.27
CA ALA A 236 5.57 2.44 8.30
C ALA A 236 5.67 1.53 7.06
N ALA A 237 5.77 0.21 7.28
CA ALA A 237 5.81 -0.77 6.22
C ALA A 237 4.50 -0.82 5.42
N GLU A 238 3.35 -0.75 6.11
CA GLU A 238 2.02 -0.67 5.48
C GLU A 238 1.90 0.55 4.57
N TRP A 239 2.31 1.73 5.06
CA TRP A 239 2.28 2.96 4.26
C TRP A 239 3.13 2.82 3.00
N LEU A 240 4.35 2.28 3.13
CA LEU A 240 5.24 2.07 1.98
C LEU A 240 4.61 1.12 0.97
N CYS A 241 3.98 0.03 1.41
CA CYS A 241 3.33 -0.89 0.50
C CYS A 241 2.06 -0.31 -0.16
N ASP A 242 1.31 0.57 0.52
CA ASP A 242 0.05 1.16 0.00
C ASP A 242 0.28 2.31 -1.00
N PHE A 243 1.33 3.11 -0.81
CA PHE A 243 1.59 4.31 -1.62
C PHE A 243 2.74 4.15 -2.63
N THR A 244 3.27 2.94 -2.77
CA THR A 244 4.30 2.60 -3.77
C THR A 244 4.03 1.27 -4.46
N VAL A 245 4.75 0.97 -5.53
CA VAL A 245 4.69 -0.32 -6.23
C VAL A 245 5.45 -1.46 -5.53
N MET A 246 5.91 -1.29 -4.28
CA MET A 246 6.60 -2.38 -3.58
C MET A 246 5.77 -3.67 -3.53
N SER A 247 6.44 -4.81 -3.71
CA SER A 247 5.80 -6.14 -3.81
C SER A 247 5.46 -6.76 -2.46
N GLY A 248 5.92 -6.17 -1.36
CA GLY A 248 5.59 -6.60 -0.01
C GLY A 248 6.49 -6.00 1.07
N THR A 249 6.32 -6.50 2.29
CA THR A 249 6.97 -5.97 3.50
C THR A 249 8.49 -6.06 3.47
N SER A 250 9.06 -7.05 2.77
CA SER A 250 10.52 -7.17 2.63
C SER A 250 11.14 -5.97 1.88
N GLU A 251 10.50 -5.50 0.81
CA GLU A 251 10.97 -4.32 0.07
C GLU A 251 10.78 -3.04 0.90
N ALA A 252 9.64 -2.95 1.61
CA ALA A 252 9.36 -1.85 2.52
C ALA A 252 10.39 -1.75 3.66
N SER A 253 10.75 -2.89 4.28
CA SER A 253 11.78 -2.93 5.33
C SER A 253 13.14 -2.47 4.81
N ARG A 254 13.51 -2.82 3.56
CA ARG A 254 14.75 -2.30 2.96
C ARG A 254 14.69 -0.78 2.78
N ALA A 255 13.56 -0.23 2.33
CA ALA A 255 13.39 1.21 2.22
C ALA A 255 13.46 1.91 3.60
N LEU A 256 12.87 1.32 4.64
CA LEU A 256 13.00 1.82 6.02
C LEU A 256 14.46 1.78 6.50
N ALA A 257 15.20 0.72 6.19
CA ALA A 257 16.63 0.64 6.50
C ALA A 257 17.42 1.77 5.80
N HIS A 258 17.06 2.13 4.56
CA HIS A 258 17.64 3.30 3.89
C HIS A 258 17.29 4.62 4.59
N PHE A 259 16.07 4.79 5.11
CA PHE A 259 15.72 5.97 5.91
C PHE A 259 16.57 6.08 7.18
N VAL A 260 16.84 4.96 7.85
CA VAL A 260 17.72 4.93 9.02
C VAL A 260 19.18 5.21 8.64
N ARG A 261 19.68 4.59 7.56
CA ARG A 261 21.04 4.81 7.05
C ARG A 261 21.29 6.28 6.70
N LEU A 262 20.31 6.96 6.12
CA LEU A 262 20.37 8.38 5.79
C LEU A 262 20.01 9.29 6.98
N GLU A 263 19.90 8.73 8.18
CA GLU A 263 19.61 9.44 9.43
C GLU A 263 18.32 10.28 9.32
N LEU A 264 17.33 9.81 8.57
CA LEU A 264 16.01 10.45 8.43
C LEU A 264 15.06 9.97 9.54
N LEU A 265 15.23 8.70 9.93
CA LEU A 265 14.53 8.04 11.03
C LEU A 265 15.54 7.43 11.99
N VAL A 266 15.14 7.28 13.24
CA VAL A 266 15.87 6.50 14.24
C VAL A 266 14.95 5.48 14.88
N LEU A 267 15.49 4.29 15.11
CA LEU A 267 14.79 3.24 15.84
C LEU A 267 14.70 3.62 17.32
N THR A 268 13.52 3.48 17.91
CA THR A 268 13.33 3.63 19.35
C THR A 268 12.67 2.38 19.91
N GLU A 269 13.11 1.94 21.08
CA GLU A 269 12.42 0.91 21.85
C GLU A 269 11.32 1.59 22.68
N GLY A 270 10.11 1.67 22.13
CA GLY A 270 8.94 2.18 22.85
C GLY A 270 8.24 1.07 23.63
N LYS A 271 7.99 1.30 24.93
CA LYS A 271 7.05 0.48 25.71
C LYS A 271 5.63 1.00 25.47
N PHE A 272 4.92 0.43 24.50
CA PHE A 272 3.50 0.73 24.32
C PHE A 272 2.65 -0.02 25.36
N VAL A 273 1.44 0.49 25.61
CA VAL A 273 0.40 -0.16 26.44
C VAL A 273 0.06 -1.59 25.95
N THR A 274 0.51 -1.98 24.76
CA THR A 274 0.31 -3.31 24.17
C THR A 274 1.61 -3.85 23.58
N GLY A 275 2.55 -4.20 24.45
CA GLY A 275 3.79 -4.94 24.12
C GLY A 275 4.92 -4.09 23.51
N SER A 276 6.13 -4.65 23.56
CA SER A 276 7.32 -4.08 22.92
C SER A 276 7.13 -4.11 21.40
N ARG A 277 6.83 -2.96 20.80
CA ARG A 277 6.76 -2.80 19.35
C ARG A 277 7.88 -1.89 18.90
N THR A 278 8.65 -2.34 17.91
CA THR A 278 9.67 -1.53 17.26
C THR A 278 9.04 -0.26 16.68
N THR A 279 9.49 0.89 17.14
CA THR A 279 9.03 2.20 16.67
C THR A 279 10.12 2.98 15.98
N TYR A 280 9.69 3.87 15.10
CA TYR A 280 10.54 4.87 14.50
C TYR A 280 10.12 6.24 14.97
N ARG A 281 11.12 7.11 15.05
CA ARG A 281 10.95 8.54 15.27
C ARG A 281 11.71 9.31 14.19
N PHE A 282 11.16 10.46 13.78
CA PHE A 282 11.86 11.41 12.92
C PHE A 282 13.09 11.99 13.62
N THR A 283 14.24 12.02 12.93
CA THR A 283 15.44 12.74 13.38
C THR A 283 15.32 14.23 13.07
N GLU A 284 16.22 15.05 13.60
CA GLU A 284 16.29 16.47 13.24
C GLU A 284 16.50 16.67 11.73
N ARG A 285 17.43 15.89 11.14
CA ARG A 285 17.66 15.88 9.69
C ARG A 285 16.41 15.49 8.90
N GLY A 286 15.67 14.48 9.34
CA GLY A 286 14.41 14.06 8.73
C GLY A 286 13.35 15.17 8.76
N CYS A 287 13.19 15.84 9.91
CA CYS A 287 12.28 16.98 10.05
C CYS A 287 12.66 18.14 9.12
N GLN A 288 13.95 18.46 9.01
CA GLN A 288 14.45 19.54 8.15
C GLN A 288 14.18 19.24 6.67
N ILE A 289 14.42 18.01 6.21
CA ILE A 289 14.23 17.61 4.81
C ILE A 289 12.77 17.64 4.38
N SER A 290 11.84 17.24 5.25
CA SER A 290 10.42 17.09 4.89
C SER A 290 9.57 18.30 5.24
N TRP A 291 9.87 18.99 6.33
CA TRP A 291 9.01 20.07 6.85
C TRP A 291 9.69 21.44 6.83
N ASN A 292 10.98 21.51 6.48
CA ASN A 292 11.80 22.72 6.58
C ASN A 292 11.70 23.38 7.96
N ILE A 293 11.59 22.55 8.99
CA ILE A 293 11.49 22.99 10.38
C ILE A 293 12.88 22.81 10.98
N SER A 294 13.48 23.92 11.41
CA SER A 294 14.60 23.90 12.34
C SER A 294 14.11 23.50 13.73
N SER A 295 14.98 23.02 14.62
CA SER A 295 14.59 22.72 16.00
C SER A 295 14.03 23.92 16.78
N VAL A 296 14.13 25.14 16.22
CA VAL A 296 13.64 26.43 16.76
C VAL A 296 12.23 26.77 16.25
N ASP A 297 11.93 26.64 14.95
CA ASP A 297 10.59 26.95 14.38
C ASP A 297 9.50 25.95 14.80
N MET A 298 9.91 24.79 15.31
CA MET A 298 9.01 23.75 15.82
C MET A 298 8.34 24.17 17.15
N GLU A 299 8.96 25.08 17.90
CA GLU A 299 8.47 25.54 19.21
C GLU A 299 7.29 26.53 19.11
N ASP A 300 7.18 27.29 18.02
CA ASP A 300 6.13 28.31 17.85
C ASP A 300 4.84 27.72 17.27
N ARG A 301 4.93 26.81 16.28
CA ARG A 301 3.74 26.20 15.65
C ARG A 301 2.97 25.25 16.57
N ALA A 302 3.64 24.68 17.57
CA ALA A 302 3.05 23.80 18.58
C ALA A 302 2.10 24.56 19.52
N ARG A 303 2.49 25.79 19.88
CA ARG A 303 1.71 26.66 20.77
C ARG A 303 0.43 27.11 20.10
N THR A 304 0.46 27.35 18.79
CA THR A 304 -0.69 27.80 18.01
C THR A 304 -1.69 26.69 17.63
N ALA A 305 -1.30 25.42 17.70
CA ALA A 305 -2.18 24.29 17.32
C ALA A 305 -3.00 23.72 18.50
N SER A 306 -2.83 24.26 19.71
CA SER A 306 -3.71 23.98 20.85
C SER A 306 -4.95 24.88 20.73
N PRO A 307 -6.19 24.36 20.72
CA PRO A 307 -7.36 25.22 20.81
C PRO A 307 -7.31 25.95 22.15
N SER A 308 -7.54 27.26 22.13
CA SER A 308 -7.62 28.08 23.34
C SER A 308 -8.71 27.55 24.26
N ALA A 309 -8.31 26.82 25.31
CA ALA A 309 -9.14 26.63 26.47
C ALA A 309 -9.03 27.91 27.32
N ALA A 310 -9.94 28.85 27.08
CA ALA A 310 -10.36 30.02 27.88
C ALA A 310 -11.07 30.97 26.87
N THR A 311 -12.26 31.53 27.08
CA THR A 311 -12.90 32.03 28.31
C THR A 311 -14.35 32.38 27.95
N GLY A 312 -15.31 32.17 28.85
CA GLY A 312 -16.71 32.58 28.70
C GLY A 312 -17.68 31.59 29.30
#